data_AF-A0AAD6NVS3-F1
#
_entry.id   AF-A0AAD6NVS3-F1
#
_cell.length_a   1.000
_cell.length_b   1.000
_cell.length_c   1.000
_cell.angle_alpha   90.00
_cell.angle_beta   90.00
_cell.angle_gamma   90.00
#
_symmetry.space_group_name_H-M   'P 1'
#
loop_
_entity.id
_entity.type
_entity.pdbx_description
1 polymer ?
#
loop_
_entity_poly.entity_id
_entity_poly.type
_entity_poly.pdbx_seq_one_letter_code
_entity_poly.pdbx_strand_id
1 'polypeptide(L)'
;MSPPLTTITTTSIFSQSKPPPPLYTFLFLTTLCFLAFFYILNPSQNPKTTLFHTTTLFLSSSSNSTISSYLHSLTLHSHLAGTNPSLDTVNYVFSFFKKLKLETHIREYQVLLSYPVKSTLSAHFSNGSFVNFNMNEFVDISESEKIVAPYHAYSPSGTVHAKVVFVNYGREVDYNALGVLGVNVSGCVVLARKGGGLNRGGVVKIAESKGAVAVLLYAEEGRVSGGVERGTVMRGAGDPLTPGWAGVEGGERLGLEDSEVLERFPKIPSLPLSFGNADVILGSLGGQAGPPEWRHSVDRRSRVLRVGPGPTTVNFTYQ
;
A
#
# COMPACT_ATOMS: atom_id res chain seq x y z
N MET A 1 60.13 3.87 98.82
CA MET A 1 59.00 3.22 99.53
C MET A 1 57.90 3.02 98.51
N SER A 2 57.69 1.78 98.05
CA SER A 2 56.53 1.40 97.23
C SER A 2 55.25 1.57 98.07
N PRO A 3 54.12 2.00 97.47
CA PRO A 3 53.16 1.04 96.91
C PRO A 3 52.44 1.62 95.65
N PRO A 4 51.36 1.04 95.09
CA PRO A 4 51.44 0.32 93.83
C PRO A 4 50.55 0.91 92.70
N LEU A 5 50.82 0.43 91.49
CA LEU A 5 50.10 0.70 90.24
C LEU A 5 48.65 0.20 90.29
N THR A 6 47.69 1.04 89.89
CA THR A 6 46.27 0.68 89.71
C THR A 6 45.97 0.47 88.22
N THR A 7 45.52 -0.72 87.85
CA THR A 7 45.26 -1.15 86.46
C THR A 7 43.81 -0.86 86.07
N ILE A 8 43.60 -0.24 84.91
CA ILE A 8 42.28 -0.01 84.29
C ILE A 8 41.79 -1.35 83.71
N THR A 9 40.58 -1.77 84.11
CA THR A 9 39.94 -3.01 83.63
C THR A 9 38.96 -2.72 82.49
N THR A 10 39.21 -3.28 81.32
CA THR A 10 38.30 -3.38 80.19
C THR A 10 37.20 -4.40 80.51
N THR A 11 35.93 -4.00 80.51
CA THR A 11 34.80 -4.94 80.66
C THR A 11 34.19 -5.24 79.29
N SER A 12 34.14 -6.53 78.94
CA SER A 12 33.51 -7.03 77.73
C SER A 12 32.00 -7.13 77.91
N ILE A 13 31.26 -6.58 76.95
CA ILE A 13 29.81 -6.73 76.84
C ILE A 13 29.56 -7.88 75.86
N PHE A 14 29.65 -9.11 76.32
CA PHE A 14 29.04 -10.26 75.63
C PHE A 14 28.27 -11.08 76.68
N SER A 15 27.01 -10.68 76.85
CA SER A 15 26.00 -11.45 77.58
C SER A 15 25.79 -12.79 76.87
N GLN A 16 26.13 -13.88 77.56
CA GLN A 16 25.73 -15.23 77.20
C GLN A 16 24.20 -15.35 77.33
N SER A 17 23.45 -15.17 76.25
CA SER A 17 22.04 -15.52 76.20
C SER A 17 21.88 -17.04 76.25
N LYS A 18 21.08 -17.55 77.20
CA LYS A 18 20.71 -18.96 77.30
C LYS A 18 20.21 -19.48 75.93
N PRO A 19 20.56 -20.73 75.54
CA PRO A 19 20.08 -21.29 74.28
C PRO A 19 18.55 -21.35 74.29
N PRO A 20 17.88 -21.00 73.18
CA PRO A 20 16.43 -21.06 73.09
C PRO A 20 15.94 -22.50 73.32
N PRO A 21 14.73 -22.69 73.88
CA PRO A 21 14.19 -24.02 74.10
C PRO A 21 14.08 -24.79 72.77
N PRO A 22 14.35 -26.11 72.74
CA PRO A 22 14.43 -26.90 71.51
C PRO A 22 13.17 -26.83 70.64
N LEU A 23 12.00 -26.62 71.26
CA LEU A 23 10.73 -26.44 70.57
C LEU A 23 10.69 -25.17 69.71
N TYR A 24 11.25 -24.06 70.20
CA TYR A 24 11.29 -22.80 69.45
C TYR A 24 12.27 -22.88 68.28
N THR A 25 13.40 -23.55 68.47
CA THR A 25 14.38 -23.80 67.40
C THR A 25 13.79 -24.69 66.31
N PHE A 26 13.02 -25.71 66.68
CA PHE A 26 12.30 -26.58 65.74
C PHE A 26 11.21 -25.83 64.97
N LEU A 27 10.36 -25.05 65.65
CA LEU A 27 9.36 -24.21 65.00
C LEU A 27 10.01 -23.20 64.04
N PHE A 28 11.10 -22.56 64.44
CA PHE A 28 11.82 -21.63 63.58
C PHE A 28 12.36 -22.32 62.32
N LEU A 29 13.02 -23.47 62.47
CA LEU A 29 13.54 -24.24 61.32
C LEU A 29 12.42 -24.71 60.39
N THR A 30 11.31 -25.20 60.93
CA THR A 30 10.16 -25.63 60.10
C THR A 30 9.53 -24.45 59.36
N THR A 31 9.36 -23.29 60.00
CA THR A 31 8.87 -22.07 59.31
C THR A 31 9.84 -21.60 58.23
N LEU A 32 11.14 -21.69 58.45
CA LEU A 32 12.17 -21.32 57.49
C LEU A 32 12.20 -22.29 56.30
N CYS A 33 12.03 -23.59 56.55
CA CYS A 33 11.84 -24.60 55.50
C CYS A 33 10.55 -24.35 54.70
N PHE A 34 9.44 -24.00 55.36
CA PHE A 34 8.18 -23.65 54.68
C PHE A 34 8.31 -22.39 53.83
N LEU A 35 8.97 -21.34 54.36
CA LEU A 35 9.23 -20.09 53.63
C LEU A 35 10.17 -20.34 52.44
N ALA A 36 11.24 -21.11 52.63
CA ALA A 36 12.15 -21.48 51.55
C ALA A 36 11.45 -22.32 50.48
N PHE A 37 10.65 -23.31 50.88
CA PHE A 37 9.84 -24.12 49.97
C PHE A 37 8.81 -23.27 49.21
N PHE A 38 8.14 -22.34 49.90
CA PHE A 38 7.19 -21.42 49.28
C PHE A 38 7.86 -20.46 48.29
N TYR A 39 9.08 -19.98 48.58
CA TYR A 39 9.86 -19.11 47.70
C TYR A 39 10.41 -19.85 46.46
N ILE A 40 10.78 -21.13 46.62
CA ILE A 40 11.21 -21.99 45.51
C ILE A 40 10.03 -22.37 44.61
N LEU A 41 8.84 -22.63 45.18
CA LEU A 41 7.63 -22.92 44.42
C LEU A 41 7.02 -21.67 43.76
N ASN A 42 7.21 -20.48 44.35
CA ASN A 42 6.73 -19.21 43.83
C ASN A 42 7.90 -18.25 43.59
N PRO A 43 8.78 -18.51 42.61
CA PRO A 43 9.84 -17.58 42.27
C PRO A 43 9.19 -16.27 41.82
N SER A 44 9.53 -15.16 42.49
CA SER A 44 9.08 -13.82 42.09
C SER A 44 9.49 -13.56 40.64
N GLN A 45 8.54 -13.61 39.71
CA GLN A 45 8.80 -13.34 38.31
C GLN A 45 9.22 -11.88 38.17
N ASN A 46 10.48 -11.65 37.80
CA ASN A 46 10.94 -10.29 37.49
C ASN A 46 10.27 -9.85 36.18
N PRO A 47 9.44 -8.80 36.19
CA PRO A 47 8.64 -8.40 35.03
C PRO A 47 9.52 -8.08 33.80
N LYS A 48 10.77 -7.64 34.01
CA LYS A 48 11.73 -7.38 32.92
C LYS A 48 12.23 -8.67 32.26
N THR A 49 12.43 -9.74 33.03
CA THR A 49 12.88 -11.04 32.52
C THR A 49 11.76 -11.77 31.78
N THR A 50 10.53 -11.69 32.28
CA THR A 50 9.35 -12.25 31.60
C THR A 50 9.10 -11.53 30.26
N LEU A 51 9.16 -10.19 30.23
CA LEU A 51 9.02 -9.42 29.00
C LEU A 51 10.09 -9.77 27.97
N PHE A 52 11.36 -9.82 28.38
CA PHE A 52 12.47 -10.20 27.49
C PHE A 52 12.29 -11.61 26.91
N HIS A 53 11.93 -12.58 27.75
CA HIS A 53 11.68 -13.95 27.31
C HIS A 53 10.50 -14.05 26.32
N THR A 54 9.41 -13.32 26.57
CA THR A 54 8.26 -13.28 25.64
C THR A 54 8.62 -12.61 24.32
N THR A 55 9.42 -11.54 24.33
CA THR A 55 9.92 -10.90 23.11
C THR A 55 10.82 -11.83 22.31
N THR A 56 11.77 -12.51 22.95
CA THR A 56 12.65 -13.46 22.27
C THR A 56 11.86 -14.63 21.69
N LEU A 57 10.91 -15.19 22.43
CA LEU A 57 10.03 -16.25 21.96
C LEU A 57 9.21 -15.81 20.74
N PHE A 58 8.60 -14.62 20.81
CA PHE A 58 7.83 -14.05 19.70
C PHE A 58 8.70 -13.87 18.44
N LEU A 59 9.89 -13.27 18.58
CA LEU A 59 10.80 -13.07 17.45
C LEU A 59 11.30 -14.40 16.86
N SER A 60 11.53 -15.41 17.71
CA SER A 60 11.94 -16.76 17.26
C SER A 60 10.83 -17.57 16.60
N SER A 61 9.57 -17.14 16.73
CA SER A 61 8.41 -17.86 16.17
C SER A 61 8.25 -17.66 14.65
N SER A 62 8.97 -16.70 14.07
CA SER A 62 8.98 -16.44 12.63
C SER A 62 10.31 -16.85 12.00
N SER A 63 10.24 -17.39 10.79
CA SER A 63 11.42 -17.79 10.02
C SER A 63 11.25 -17.45 8.54
N ASN A 64 12.37 -17.30 7.83
CA ASN A 64 12.37 -17.02 6.40
C ASN A 64 11.61 -18.10 5.59
N SER A 65 11.71 -19.37 5.98
CA SER A 65 11.02 -20.47 5.31
C SER A 65 9.50 -20.40 5.51
N THR A 66 9.07 -20.04 6.72
CA THR A 66 7.66 -19.82 7.05
C THR A 66 7.06 -18.66 6.23
N ILE A 67 7.75 -17.52 6.20
CA ILE A 67 7.32 -16.34 5.40
C ILE A 67 7.29 -16.69 3.91
N SER A 68 8.32 -17.37 3.40
CA SER A 68 8.39 -17.78 1.98
C SER A 68 7.24 -18.72 1.60
N SER A 69 6.88 -19.63 2.49
CA SER A 69 5.77 -20.58 2.26
C SER A 69 4.42 -19.87 2.24
N TYR A 70 4.17 -18.90 3.14
CA TYR A 70 2.97 -18.08 3.11
C TYR A 70 2.86 -17.26 1.83
N LEU A 71 3.96 -16.60 1.46
CA LEU A 71 4.00 -15.82 0.21
C LEU A 71 3.67 -16.72 -0.98
N HIS A 72 4.33 -17.87 -1.09
CA HIS A 72 4.08 -18.82 -2.18
C HIS A 72 2.60 -19.23 -2.26
N SER A 73 1.98 -19.61 -1.14
CA SER A 73 0.56 -19.99 -1.12
C SER A 73 -0.37 -18.83 -1.50
N LEU A 74 -0.08 -17.61 -1.02
CA LEU A 74 -0.92 -16.43 -1.25
C LEU A 74 -0.79 -15.88 -2.69
N THR A 75 0.28 -16.22 -3.41
CA THR A 75 0.56 -15.70 -4.76
C THR A 75 0.47 -16.76 -5.86
N LEU A 76 -0.19 -17.90 -5.63
CA LEU A 76 -0.36 -18.96 -6.64
C LEU A 76 -1.22 -18.53 -7.84
N HIS A 77 -2.14 -17.59 -7.62
CA HIS A 77 -3.05 -17.10 -8.66
C HIS A 77 -3.41 -15.63 -8.38
N SER A 78 -3.89 -14.94 -9.40
CA SER A 78 -4.52 -13.63 -9.23
C SER A 78 -5.70 -13.73 -8.26
N HIS A 79 -5.85 -12.76 -7.36
CA HIS A 79 -6.87 -12.75 -6.31
C HIS A 79 -7.53 -11.36 -6.23
N LEU A 80 -8.07 -10.91 -7.37
CA LEU A 80 -8.74 -9.62 -7.50
C LEU A 80 -9.99 -9.56 -6.60
N ALA A 81 -10.21 -8.44 -5.92
CA ALA A 81 -11.36 -8.25 -5.03
C ALA A 81 -12.68 -8.59 -5.73
N GLY A 82 -13.59 -9.25 -5.02
CA GLY A 82 -14.90 -9.67 -5.55
C GLY A 82 -14.89 -10.90 -6.47
N THR A 83 -13.76 -11.59 -6.62
CA THR A 83 -13.65 -12.81 -7.45
C THR A 83 -13.51 -14.09 -6.61
N ASN A 84 -13.85 -15.24 -7.17
CA ASN A 84 -13.69 -16.55 -6.50
C ASN A 84 -12.25 -16.81 -6.02
N PRO A 85 -11.19 -16.54 -6.82
CA PRO A 85 -9.82 -16.66 -6.33
C PRO A 85 -9.50 -15.79 -5.10
N SER A 86 -10.11 -14.60 -4.98
CA SER A 86 -9.97 -13.79 -3.76
C SER A 86 -10.65 -14.42 -2.54
N LEU A 87 -11.75 -15.15 -2.74
CA LEU A 87 -12.40 -15.90 -1.66
C LEU A 87 -11.54 -17.07 -1.20
N ASP A 88 -10.82 -17.74 -2.10
CA ASP A 88 -9.86 -18.80 -1.75
C ASP A 88 -8.75 -18.28 -0.82
N THR A 89 -8.24 -17.06 -1.09
CA THR A 89 -7.28 -16.39 -0.21
C THR A 89 -7.87 -16.13 1.19
N VAL A 90 -9.13 -15.71 1.29
CA VAL A 90 -9.83 -15.53 2.57
C VAL A 90 -9.92 -16.86 3.33
N ASN A 91 -10.32 -17.93 2.64
CA ASN A 91 -10.45 -19.27 3.23
C ASN A 91 -9.10 -19.81 3.73
N TYR A 92 -8.02 -19.57 2.98
CA TYR A 92 -6.66 -19.93 3.38
C TYR A 92 -6.26 -19.25 4.69
N VAL A 93 -6.39 -17.91 4.77
CA VAL A 93 -6.04 -17.14 5.97
C VAL A 93 -6.93 -17.52 7.15
N PHE A 94 -8.23 -17.68 6.94
CA PHE A 94 -9.18 -18.09 7.97
C PHE A 94 -8.82 -19.45 8.57
N SER A 95 -8.57 -20.45 7.71
CA SER A 95 -8.18 -21.80 8.13
C SER A 95 -6.86 -21.78 8.90
N PHE A 96 -5.90 -20.96 8.45
CA PHE A 96 -4.62 -20.81 9.13
C PHE A 96 -4.77 -20.22 10.54
N PHE A 97 -5.54 -19.14 10.71
CA PHE A 97 -5.80 -18.56 12.03
C PHE A 97 -6.56 -19.49 12.97
N LYS A 98 -7.54 -20.24 12.45
CA LYS A 98 -8.23 -21.28 13.22
C LYS A 98 -7.28 -22.39 13.69
N LYS A 99 -6.33 -22.81 12.84
CA LYS A 99 -5.29 -23.79 13.22
C LYS A 99 -4.41 -23.28 14.37
N LEU A 100 -4.15 -21.97 14.41
CA LEU A 100 -3.45 -21.31 15.53
C LEU A 100 -4.32 -21.13 16.78
N LYS A 101 -5.57 -21.62 16.77
CA LYS A 101 -6.55 -21.48 17.85
C LYS A 101 -6.89 -20.02 18.18
N LEU A 102 -6.76 -19.13 17.20
CA LEU A 102 -7.21 -17.75 17.32
C LEU A 102 -8.74 -17.68 17.17
N GLU A 103 -9.36 -16.76 17.91
CA GLU A 103 -10.74 -16.38 17.63
C GLU A 103 -10.77 -15.67 16.27
N THR A 104 -11.54 -16.21 15.33
CA THR A 104 -11.52 -15.77 13.93
C THR A 104 -12.90 -15.87 13.33
N HIS A 105 -13.29 -14.85 12.60
CA HIS A 105 -14.60 -14.72 11.97
C HIS A 105 -14.43 -14.07 10.59
N ILE A 106 -15.35 -14.38 9.67
CA ILE A 106 -15.46 -13.72 8.37
C ILE A 106 -16.53 -12.63 8.49
N ARG A 107 -16.31 -11.49 7.83
CA ARG A 107 -17.30 -10.41 7.68
C ARG A 107 -17.45 -10.10 6.21
N GLU A 108 -18.69 -10.09 5.76
CA GLU A 108 -19.05 -9.78 4.39
C GLU A 108 -19.61 -8.37 4.31
N TYR A 109 -19.20 -7.65 3.28
CA TYR A 109 -19.72 -6.34 2.93
C TYR A 109 -20.01 -6.36 1.43
N GLN A 110 -21.17 -5.86 1.03
CA GLN A 110 -21.46 -5.62 -0.38
C GLN A 110 -21.04 -4.20 -0.68
N VAL A 111 -20.08 -4.03 -1.59
CA VAL A 111 -19.48 -2.75 -1.93
C VAL A 111 -19.52 -2.54 -3.44
N LEU A 112 -19.54 -1.30 -3.89
CA LEU A 112 -19.41 -1.02 -5.31
C LEU A 112 -17.98 -1.29 -5.76
N LEU A 113 -17.80 -2.13 -6.78
CA LEU A 113 -16.52 -2.39 -7.46
C LEU A 113 -16.65 -2.02 -8.94
N SER A 114 -15.51 -1.93 -9.64
CA SER A 114 -15.46 -1.67 -11.07
C SER A 114 -14.50 -2.65 -11.74
N TYR A 115 -14.86 -3.16 -12.92
CA TYR A 115 -14.01 -4.05 -13.72
C TYR A 115 -14.02 -3.60 -15.18
N PRO A 116 -12.90 -3.75 -15.92
CA PRO A 116 -12.86 -3.38 -17.32
C PRO A 116 -13.58 -4.42 -18.17
N VAL A 117 -14.30 -3.96 -19.19
CA VAL A 117 -14.83 -4.79 -20.26
C VAL A 117 -13.88 -4.75 -21.45
N LYS A 118 -13.46 -3.55 -21.85
CA LYS A 118 -12.58 -3.37 -23.02
C LYS A 118 -11.78 -2.08 -22.94
N SER A 119 -10.51 -2.15 -23.32
CA SER A 119 -9.67 -0.98 -23.53
C SER A 119 -8.93 -1.07 -24.86
N THR A 120 -8.89 0.04 -25.61
CA THR A 120 -8.11 0.15 -26.85
C THR A 120 -7.48 1.52 -26.95
N LEU A 121 -6.25 1.54 -27.44
CA LEU A 121 -5.53 2.78 -27.73
C LEU A 121 -4.80 2.64 -29.07
N SER A 122 -4.97 3.62 -29.94
CA SER A 122 -4.10 3.82 -31.10
C SER A 122 -3.53 5.23 -31.12
N ALA A 123 -2.31 5.40 -31.62
CA ALA A 123 -1.71 6.69 -31.92
C ALA A 123 -1.62 6.90 -33.42
N HIS A 124 -1.99 8.09 -33.89
CA HIS A 124 -1.89 8.54 -35.28
C HIS A 124 -0.87 9.67 -35.36
N PHE A 125 0.11 9.53 -36.25
CA PHE A 125 1.27 10.42 -36.34
C PHE A 125 1.17 11.36 -37.55
N SER A 126 2.00 12.41 -37.56
CA SER A 126 1.99 13.45 -38.61
C SER A 126 2.36 12.93 -40.01
N ASN A 127 3.12 11.83 -40.09
CA ASN A 127 3.50 11.19 -41.35
C ASN A 127 2.39 10.26 -41.91
N GLY A 128 1.22 10.21 -41.27
CA GLY A 128 0.10 9.36 -41.66
C GLY A 128 0.21 7.91 -41.16
N SER A 129 1.32 7.51 -40.54
CA SER A 129 1.40 6.19 -39.91
C SER A 129 0.59 6.17 -38.61
N PHE A 130 0.18 4.97 -38.19
CA PHE A 130 -0.49 4.76 -36.91
C PHE A 130 0.03 3.49 -36.25
N VAL A 131 -0.13 3.42 -34.93
CA VAL A 131 0.20 2.25 -34.11
C VAL A 131 -1.00 1.91 -33.24
N ASN A 132 -1.42 0.65 -33.29
CA ASN A 132 -2.35 0.08 -32.32
C ASN A 132 -1.53 -0.50 -31.16
N PHE A 133 -1.79 -0.04 -29.95
CA PHE A 133 -1.06 -0.51 -28.78
C PHE A 133 -1.68 -1.79 -28.25
N ASN A 134 -0.81 -2.73 -27.86
CA ASN A 134 -1.24 -3.81 -26.98
C ASN A 134 -1.40 -3.22 -25.57
N MET A 135 -2.63 -3.31 -25.05
CA MET A 135 -2.99 -2.79 -23.73
C MET A 135 -2.76 -3.81 -22.61
N ASN A 136 -2.47 -5.06 -22.95
CA ASN A 136 -2.19 -6.13 -21.99
C ASN A 136 -0.69 -6.23 -21.70
N GLU A 137 -0.37 -6.70 -20.50
CA GLU A 137 0.99 -7.05 -20.13
C GLU A 137 1.42 -8.35 -20.84
N PHE A 138 2.72 -8.49 -21.09
CA PHE A 138 3.27 -9.73 -21.64
C PHE A 138 3.21 -10.82 -20.57
N VAL A 139 2.27 -11.75 -20.72
CA VAL A 139 2.14 -12.94 -19.89
C VAL A 139 2.13 -14.17 -20.80
N ASP A 140 2.59 -15.31 -20.31
CA ASP A 140 2.41 -16.59 -21.00
C ASP A 140 0.93 -16.79 -21.36
N ILE A 141 0.67 -17.26 -22.59
CA ILE A 141 -0.67 -17.33 -23.19
C ILE A 141 -1.65 -18.09 -22.29
N SER A 142 -1.18 -19.12 -21.58
CA SER A 142 -1.96 -19.95 -20.65
C SER A 142 -2.47 -19.22 -19.40
N GLU A 143 -1.94 -18.04 -19.08
CA GLU A 143 -2.32 -17.25 -17.90
C GLU A 143 -3.05 -15.95 -18.26
N SER A 144 -3.10 -15.60 -19.54
CA SER A 144 -3.68 -14.34 -20.03
C SER A 144 -5.16 -14.17 -19.68
N GLU A 145 -5.96 -15.25 -19.73
CA GLU A 145 -7.39 -15.23 -19.37
C GLU A 145 -7.63 -15.09 -17.86
N LYS A 146 -6.61 -15.38 -17.02
CA LYS A 146 -6.73 -15.35 -15.55
C LYS A 146 -6.36 -13.99 -14.95
N ILE A 147 -5.85 -13.07 -15.76
CA ILE A 147 -5.33 -11.78 -15.32
C ILE A 147 -6.21 -10.68 -15.87
N VAL A 148 -6.71 -9.82 -14.98
CA VAL A 148 -7.51 -8.66 -15.39
C VAL A 148 -6.66 -7.73 -16.25
N ALA A 149 -7.21 -7.28 -17.38
CA ALA A 149 -6.56 -6.29 -18.24
C ALA A 149 -6.19 -5.03 -17.43
N PRO A 150 -5.09 -4.33 -17.76
CA PRO A 150 -4.76 -3.08 -17.08
C PRO A 150 -5.86 -2.02 -17.24
N TYR A 151 -6.25 -1.41 -16.11
CA TYR A 151 -7.30 -0.40 -16.06
C TYR A 151 -7.15 0.51 -14.84
N HIS A 152 -7.81 1.66 -14.91
CA HIS A 152 -8.06 2.49 -13.73
C HIS A 152 -9.45 2.18 -13.16
N ALA A 153 -9.49 1.63 -11.95
CA ALA A 153 -10.73 1.35 -11.28
C ALA A 153 -11.52 2.66 -11.05
N TYR A 154 -12.82 2.60 -11.37
CA TYR A 154 -13.78 3.70 -11.36
C TYR A 154 -13.52 4.82 -12.37
N SER A 155 -12.70 4.60 -13.40
CA SER A 155 -12.71 5.47 -14.57
C SER A 155 -14.08 5.36 -15.26
N PRO A 156 -14.69 6.46 -15.73
CA PRO A 156 -15.90 6.37 -16.55
C PRO A 156 -15.55 5.77 -17.92
N SER A 157 -16.49 5.03 -18.51
CA SER A 157 -16.41 4.58 -19.90
C SER A 157 -16.46 5.78 -20.86
N GLY A 158 -15.80 5.68 -22.00
CA GLY A 158 -15.79 6.75 -22.99
C GLY A 158 -14.86 6.48 -24.18
N THR A 159 -15.14 7.17 -25.28
CA THR A 159 -14.31 7.16 -26.49
C THR A 159 -13.88 8.58 -26.80
N VAL A 160 -12.58 8.77 -27.02
CA VAL A 160 -11.97 10.09 -27.26
C VAL A 160 -10.99 9.99 -28.42
N HIS A 161 -11.11 10.91 -29.36
CA HIS A 161 -10.11 11.12 -30.41
C HIS A 161 -9.59 12.55 -30.33
N ALA A 162 -8.36 12.73 -29.84
CA ALA A 162 -7.81 14.06 -29.61
C ALA A 162 -6.27 14.10 -29.64
N LYS A 163 -5.72 15.30 -29.73
CA LYS A 163 -4.26 15.55 -29.64
C LYS A 163 -3.76 15.22 -28.25
N VAL A 164 -2.50 14.80 -28.16
CA VAL A 164 -1.84 14.51 -26.89
C VAL A 164 -1.01 15.69 -26.40
N VAL A 165 -1.09 15.97 -25.09
CA VAL A 165 -0.19 16.88 -24.38
C VAL A 165 0.48 16.15 -23.23
N PHE A 166 1.81 16.28 -23.11
CA PHE A 166 2.54 15.77 -21.95
C PHE A 166 2.58 16.81 -20.82
N VAL A 167 2.17 16.41 -19.62
CA VAL A 167 2.01 17.30 -18.46
C VAL A 167 2.90 16.93 -17.28
N ASN A 168 4.02 16.24 -17.53
CA ASN A 168 4.91 15.78 -16.45
C ASN A 168 4.16 14.89 -15.43
N TYR A 169 4.12 15.26 -14.14
CA TYR A 169 3.40 14.52 -13.10
C TYR A 169 1.91 14.89 -13.01
N GLY A 170 1.43 15.85 -13.82
CA GLY A 170 0.04 16.30 -13.82
C GLY A 170 -0.34 17.11 -12.58
N ARG A 171 0.62 17.76 -11.92
CA ARG A 171 0.37 18.66 -10.78
C ARG A 171 -0.04 20.04 -11.27
N GLU A 172 -0.66 20.84 -10.42
CA GLU A 172 -0.99 22.24 -10.72
C GLU A 172 0.21 23.02 -11.26
N VAL A 173 1.39 22.85 -10.65
CA VAL A 173 2.64 23.49 -11.09
C VAL A 173 3.05 23.08 -12.51
N ASP A 174 2.73 21.86 -12.93
CA ASP A 174 3.07 21.37 -14.25
C ASP A 174 2.15 22.00 -15.32
N TYR A 175 0.85 22.14 -15.03
CA TYR A 175 -0.09 22.87 -15.89
C TYR A 175 0.23 24.37 -15.97
N ASN A 176 0.62 24.99 -14.87
CA ASN A 176 1.04 26.39 -14.85
C ASN A 176 2.27 26.61 -15.73
N ALA A 177 3.25 25.70 -15.68
CA ALA A 177 4.42 25.75 -16.56
C ALA A 177 4.04 25.66 -18.05
N LEU A 178 3.09 24.77 -18.40
CA LEU A 178 2.55 24.73 -19.77
C LEU A 178 1.85 26.03 -20.17
N GLY A 179 1.09 26.63 -19.27
CA GLY A 179 0.43 27.92 -19.50
C GLY A 179 1.43 29.04 -19.80
N VAL A 180 2.55 29.10 -19.08
CA VAL A 180 3.65 30.05 -19.34
C VAL A 180 4.27 29.83 -20.73
N LEU A 181 4.32 28.57 -21.20
CA LEU A 181 4.79 28.21 -22.55
C LEU A 181 3.71 28.42 -23.63
N GLY A 182 2.52 28.92 -23.28
CA GLY A 182 1.40 29.11 -24.21
C GLY A 182 0.75 27.80 -24.68
N VAL A 183 0.93 26.70 -23.94
CA VAL A 183 0.37 25.39 -24.26
C VAL A 183 -1.01 25.22 -23.60
N ASN A 184 -2.05 25.04 -24.42
CA ASN A 184 -3.41 24.77 -23.96
C ASN A 184 -3.71 23.27 -23.95
N VAL A 185 -4.21 22.77 -22.81
CA VAL A 185 -4.57 21.34 -22.61
C VAL A 185 -6.06 21.06 -22.84
N SER A 186 -6.90 22.10 -22.93
CA SER A 186 -8.33 21.95 -23.11
C SER A 186 -8.64 21.22 -24.42
N GLY A 187 -9.51 20.20 -24.36
CA GLY A 187 -9.85 19.36 -25.51
C GLY A 187 -8.77 18.34 -25.91
N CYS A 188 -7.68 18.21 -25.14
CA CYS A 188 -6.60 17.26 -25.41
C CYS A 188 -6.70 16.01 -24.52
N VAL A 189 -6.08 14.92 -24.97
CA VAL A 189 -5.70 13.81 -24.09
C VAL A 189 -4.43 14.18 -23.36
N VAL A 190 -4.46 14.12 -22.04
CA VAL A 190 -3.31 14.38 -21.19
C VAL A 190 -2.51 13.09 -21.01
N LEU A 191 -1.21 13.14 -21.25
CA LEU A 191 -0.26 12.08 -20.92
C LEU A 191 0.58 12.53 -19.71
N ALA A 192 0.55 11.76 -18.63
CA ALA A 192 1.27 12.06 -17.40
C ALA A 192 2.05 10.85 -16.90
N ARG A 193 3.19 11.10 -16.25
CA ARG A 193 3.89 10.08 -15.47
C ARG A 193 3.36 10.02 -14.05
N LYS A 194 3.23 8.80 -13.51
CA LYS A 194 2.93 8.57 -12.12
C LYS A 194 4.10 9.03 -11.24
N GLY A 195 3.78 9.68 -10.12
CA GLY A 195 4.77 10.08 -9.12
C GLY A 195 4.50 11.49 -8.60
N GLY A 196 5.55 12.20 -8.20
CA GLY A 196 5.48 13.63 -7.86
C GLY A 196 4.61 13.97 -6.64
N GLY A 197 4.34 12.99 -5.77
CA GLY A 197 3.47 13.17 -4.59
C GLY A 197 1.96 13.21 -4.89
N LEU A 198 1.55 13.04 -6.15
CA LEU A 198 0.15 13.10 -6.56
C LEU A 198 -0.40 11.69 -6.83
N ASN A 199 -1.58 11.39 -6.27
CA ASN A 199 -2.26 10.12 -6.53
C ASN A 199 -2.97 10.16 -7.91
N ARG A 200 -3.34 8.98 -8.44
CA ARG A 200 -3.91 8.86 -9.80
C ARG A 200 -5.20 9.67 -9.95
N GLY A 201 -6.13 9.52 -9.00
CA GLY A 201 -7.38 10.29 -8.98
C GLY A 201 -7.17 11.80 -8.93
N GLY A 202 -6.11 12.26 -8.26
CA GLY A 202 -5.69 13.66 -8.23
C GLY A 202 -5.20 14.15 -9.61
N VAL A 203 -4.40 13.34 -10.32
CA VAL A 203 -3.99 13.67 -11.71
C VAL A 203 -5.21 13.82 -12.61
N VAL A 204 -6.16 12.87 -12.55
CA VAL A 204 -7.38 12.92 -13.37
C VAL A 204 -8.24 14.12 -13.00
N LYS A 205 -8.42 14.42 -11.70
CA LYS A 205 -9.17 15.58 -11.21
C LYS A 205 -8.60 16.90 -11.73
N ILE A 206 -7.28 17.07 -11.66
CA ILE A 206 -6.64 18.30 -12.15
C ILE A 206 -6.81 18.39 -13.67
N ALA A 207 -6.53 17.31 -14.42
CA ALA A 207 -6.72 17.28 -15.87
C ALA A 207 -8.15 17.67 -16.28
N GLU A 208 -9.16 17.09 -15.61
CA GLU A 208 -10.58 17.42 -15.76
C GLU A 208 -10.82 18.91 -15.55
N SER A 209 -10.30 19.49 -14.46
CA SER A 209 -10.46 20.92 -14.16
C SER A 209 -9.78 21.85 -15.18
N LYS A 210 -8.80 21.36 -15.94
CA LYS A 210 -8.12 22.10 -17.01
C LYS A 210 -8.75 21.86 -18.39
N GLY A 211 -9.87 21.13 -18.46
CA GLY A 211 -10.61 20.87 -19.69
C GLY A 211 -10.03 19.75 -20.55
N ALA A 212 -9.14 18.91 -20.02
CA ALA A 212 -8.71 17.70 -20.72
C ALA A 212 -9.90 16.75 -20.94
N VAL A 213 -9.85 15.96 -22.01
CA VAL A 213 -10.94 15.04 -22.37
C VAL A 213 -10.67 13.59 -22.00
N ALA A 214 -9.41 13.22 -21.77
CA ALA A 214 -9.01 11.91 -21.26
C ALA A 214 -7.61 11.98 -20.63
N VAL A 215 -7.26 10.98 -19.82
CA VAL A 215 -5.93 10.87 -19.19
C VAL A 215 -5.28 9.52 -19.48
N LEU A 216 -4.04 9.57 -19.93
CA LEU A 216 -3.13 8.43 -20.02
C LEU A 216 -2.07 8.58 -18.92
N LEU A 217 -1.95 7.57 -18.07
CA LEU A 217 -0.94 7.54 -17.00
C LEU A 217 0.06 6.41 -17.26
N TYR A 218 1.35 6.67 -17.10
CA TYR A 218 2.37 5.63 -17.15
C TYR A 218 3.31 5.72 -15.95
N ALA A 219 3.89 4.59 -15.53
CA ALA A 219 4.94 4.57 -14.52
C ALA A 219 6.30 4.47 -15.22
N GLU A 220 7.27 5.30 -14.82
CA GLU A 220 8.67 5.16 -15.26
C GLU A 220 9.37 4.02 -14.50
N GLU A 221 8.91 3.72 -13.28
CA GLU A 221 9.50 2.69 -12.43
C GLU A 221 8.94 1.31 -12.78
N GLY A 222 9.66 0.61 -13.65
CA GLY A 222 9.42 -0.79 -13.98
C GLY A 222 10.62 -1.35 -14.73
N ARG A 223 11.31 -2.37 -14.17
CA ARG A 223 12.44 -3.03 -14.84
C ARG A 223 12.04 -3.71 -16.16
N VAL A 224 10.73 -3.86 -16.41
CA VAL A 224 10.15 -4.48 -17.59
C VAL A 224 9.35 -3.43 -18.34
N SER A 225 9.77 -3.11 -19.57
CA SER A 225 9.16 -2.10 -20.46
C SER A 225 7.63 -2.26 -20.66
N GLY A 226 7.11 -3.48 -20.46
CA GLY A 226 5.70 -3.84 -20.66
C GLY A 226 4.81 -3.87 -19.42
N GLY A 227 5.32 -3.62 -18.21
CA GLY A 227 4.50 -3.63 -16.98
C GLY A 227 3.55 -2.42 -16.90
N VAL A 228 2.35 -2.61 -16.34
CA VAL A 228 1.32 -1.56 -16.25
C VAL A 228 0.74 -1.44 -14.84
N GLU A 229 0.83 -0.24 -14.27
CA GLU A 229 0.37 0.03 -12.90
C GLU A 229 -1.16 0.26 -12.85
N ARG A 230 -1.91 -0.79 -12.48
CA ARG A 230 -3.35 -0.69 -12.17
C ARG A 230 -3.59 0.19 -10.92
N GLY A 231 -4.82 0.66 -10.73
CA GLY A 231 -5.20 1.34 -9.49
C GLY A 231 -6.49 2.14 -9.58
N THR A 232 -6.98 2.62 -8.44
CA THR A 232 -8.19 3.44 -8.35
C THR A 232 -7.94 4.90 -8.75
N VAL A 233 -8.91 5.49 -9.44
CA VAL A 233 -9.03 6.94 -9.68
C VAL A 233 -10.20 7.58 -8.92
N MET A 234 -10.94 6.78 -8.15
CA MET A 234 -11.97 7.28 -7.24
C MET A 234 -11.36 8.14 -6.13
N ARG A 235 -12.11 9.15 -5.70
CA ARG A 235 -11.75 10.05 -4.60
C ARG A 235 -12.36 9.57 -3.28
N GLY A 236 -11.65 9.81 -2.19
CA GLY A 236 -12.09 9.43 -0.85
C GLY A 236 -11.78 7.98 -0.49
N ALA A 237 -12.27 7.57 0.68
CA ALA A 237 -12.07 6.24 1.24
C ALA A 237 -13.43 5.54 1.47
N GLY A 238 -13.37 4.22 1.59
CA GLY A 238 -14.55 3.37 1.79
C GLY A 238 -15.36 3.14 0.52
N ASP A 239 -16.47 2.40 0.68
CA ASP A 239 -17.47 2.22 -0.38
C ASP A 239 -18.13 3.57 -0.68
N PRO A 240 -18.17 4.03 -1.94
CA PRO A 240 -18.85 5.27 -2.29
C PRO A 240 -20.34 5.24 -1.94
N LEU A 241 -20.99 4.07 -1.92
CA LEU A 241 -22.42 3.96 -1.63
C LEU A 241 -22.77 3.97 -0.15
N THR A 242 -21.78 3.80 0.74
CA THR A 242 -21.99 3.83 2.20
C THR A 242 -20.92 4.70 2.87
N PRO A 243 -20.91 6.02 2.63
CA PRO A 243 -19.86 6.91 3.11
C PRO A 243 -19.90 7.07 4.63
N GLY A 244 -19.08 6.27 5.34
CA GLY A 244 -18.91 6.35 6.79
C GLY A 244 -19.67 5.27 7.57
N TRP A 245 -20.38 4.37 6.91
CA TRP A 245 -21.02 3.21 7.52
C TRP A 245 -20.75 1.92 6.74
N ALA A 246 -21.17 0.78 7.31
CA ALA A 246 -20.93 -0.53 6.73
C ALA A 246 -21.97 -0.90 5.66
N GLY A 247 -21.49 -1.27 4.47
CA GLY A 247 -22.31 -1.83 3.39
C GLY A 247 -22.73 -3.28 3.65
N VAL A 248 -23.63 -3.50 4.62
CA VAL A 248 -24.19 -4.82 4.92
C VAL A 248 -25.38 -5.16 4.01
N GLU A 249 -25.73 -6.44 3.94
CA GLU A 249 -26.93 -6.90 3.25
C GLU A 249 -28.19 -6.29 3.88
N GLY A 250 -29.09 -5.75 3.04
CA GLY A 250 -30.30 -5.05 3.50
C GLY A 250 -30.06 -3.71 4.21
N GLY A 251 -28.81 -3.26 4.31
CA GLY A 251 -28.44 -1.97 4.91
C GLY A 251 -28.72 -0.78 4.00
N GLU A 252 -28.73 0.41 4.60
CA GLU A 252 -28.86 1.69 3.90
C GLU A 252 -27.70 1.92 2.92
N ARG A 253 -28.03 2.41 1.72
CA ARG A 253 -27.09 2.72 0.65
C ARG A 253 -27.56 3.95 -0.10
N LEU A 254 -26.61 4.80 -0.48
CA LEU A 254 -26.86 5.87 -1.43
C LEU A 254 -27.08 5.30 -2.84
N GLY A 255 -27.86 6.02 -3.64
CA GLY A 255 -28.02 5.70 -5.05
C GLY A 255 -26.77 6.08 -5.87
N LEU A 256 -26.57 5.46 -7.02
CA LEU A 256 -25.45 5.80 -7.93
C LEU A 256 -25.51 7.26 -8.42
N GLU A 257 -26.71 7.82 -8.51
CA GLU A 257 -26.97 9.20 -8.95
C GLU A 257 -26.91 10.22 -7.81
N ASP A 258 -26.63 9.79 -6.57
CA ASP A 258 -26.47 10.69 -5.45
C ASP A 258 -25.28 11.64 -5.68
N SER A 259 -25.43 12.93 -5.36
CA SER A 259 -24.38 13.92 -5.59
C SER A 259 -23.07 13.60 -4.86
N GLU A 260 -23.14 13.08 -3.64
CA GLU A 260 -21.94 12.70 -2.88
C GLU A 260 -21.22 11.51 -3.50
N VAL A 261 -21.98 10.59 -4.11
CA VAL A 261 -21.46 9.43 -4.84
C VAL A 261 -20.81 9.89 -6.14
N LEU A 262 -21.50 10.69 -6.95
CA LEU A 262 -21.00 11.21 -8.22
C LEU A 262 -19.75 12.08 -8.04
N GLU A 263 -19.67 12.85 -6.96
CA GLU A 263 -18.48 13.65 -6.61
C GLU A 263 -17.24 12.80 -6.29
N ARG A 264 -17.36 11.49 -6.07
CA ARG A 264 -16.20 10.61 -5.88
C ARG A 264 -15.59 10.13 -7.19
N PHE A 265 -16.33 10.18 -8.29
CA PHE A 265 -15.89 9.63 -9.57
C PHE A 265 -15.30 10.70 -10.50
N PRO A 266 -14.27 10.36 -11.29
CA PRO A 266 -13.82 11.22 -12.39
C PRO A 266 -14.89 11.36 -13.47
N LYS A 267 -14.94 12.51 -14.14
CA LYS A 267 -15.89 12.73 -15.27
C LYS A 267 -15.27 12.47 -16.64
N ILE A 268 -13.95 12.32 -16.70
CA ILE A 268 -13.21 12.02 -17.93
C ILE A 268 -12.58 10.64 -17.84
N PRO A 269 -12.54 9.88 -18.95
CA PRO A 269 -11.98 8.54 -18.94
C PRO A 269 -10.46 8.57 -18.80
N SER A 270 -9.89 7.50 -18.25
CA SER A 270 -8.45 7.36 -18.06
C SER A 270 -7.96 5.92 -18.19
N LEU A 271 -6.75 5.72 -18.69
CA LEU A 271 -6.09 4.41 -18.79
C LEU A 271 -4.65 4.44 -18.29
N PRO A 272 -4.19 3.36 -17.64
CA PRO A 272 -2.77 3.16 -17.39
C PRO A 272 -2.08 2.61 -18.65
N LEU A 273 -0.83 2.96 -18.86
CA LEU A 273 0.03 2.52 -19.95
C LEU A 273 1.32 1.93 -19.42
N SER A 274 1.87 1.01 -20.22
CA SER A 274 3.26 0.61 -20.07
C SER A 274 4.18 1.78 -20.43
N PHE A 275 5.38 1.79 -19.84
CA PHE A 275 6.40 2.77 -20.22
C PHE A 275 6.71 2.70 -21.72
N GLY A 276 6.80 1.49 -22.29
CA GLY A 276 7.05 1.31 -23.73
C GLY A 276 5.99 1.98 -24.62
N ASN A 277 4.70 1.80 -24.30
CA ASN A 277 3.62 2.44 -25.06
C ASN A 277 3.65 3.97 -24.90
N ALA A 278 3.88 4.45 -23.68
CA ALA A 278 3.99 5.88 -23.41
C ALA A 278 5.19 6.50 -24.15
N ASP A 279 6.35 5.86 -24.16
CA ASP A 279 7.58 6.33 -24.79
C ASP A 279 7.45 6.45 -26.32
N VAL A 280 6.63 5.60 -26.98
CA VAL A 280 6.26 5.77 -28.39
C VAL A 280 5.49 7.08 -28.59
N ILE A 281 4.50 7.37 -27.73
CA ILE A 281 3.71 8.61 -27.80
C ILE A 281 4.61 9.82 -27.50
N LEU A 282 5.39 9.79 -26.41
CA LEU A 282 6.28 10.87 -25.98
C LEU A 282 7.29 11.24 -27.07
N GLY A 283 7.89 10.23 -27.72
CA GLY A 283 8.86 10.45 -28.79
C GLY A 283 8.26 11.07 -30.07
N SER A 284 6.93 11.04 -30.20
CA SER A 284 6.21 11.61 -31.34
C SER A 284 5.65 13.01 -31.09
N LEU A 285 5.70 13.52 -29.84
CA LEU A 285 5.15 14.82 -29.50
C LEU A 285 5.92 15.94 -30.21
N GLY A 286 5.15 16.85 -30.81
CA GLY A 286 5.62 18.12 -31.37
C GLY A 286 5.33 19.26 -30.40
N GLY A 287 5.14 20.47 -30.93
CA GLY A 287 4.82 21.65 -30.10
C GLY A 287 6.03 22.21 -29.36
N GLN A 288 5.78 22.90 -28.23
CA GLN A 288 6.85 23.58 -27.48
C GLN A 288 7.81 22.61 -26.81
N ALA A 289 9.05 23.04 -26.60
CA ALA A 289 9.98 22.31 -25.74
C ALA A 289 9.47 22.39 -24.30
N GLY A 290 9.43 21.25 -23.60
CA GLY A 290 9.10 21.23 -22.19
C GLY A 290 10.19 21.88 -21.33
N PRO A 291 9.88 22.28 -20.09
CA PRO A 291 10.87 22.75 -19.12
C PRO A 291 12.06 21.77 -19.02
N PRO A 292 13.31 22.25 -18.96
CA PRO A 292 14.50 21.38 -18.96
C PRO A 292 14.47 20.31 -17.86
N GLU A 293 13.94 20.64 -16.69
CA GLU A 293 13.83 19.77 -15.54
C GLU A 293 12.90 18.57 -15.77
N TRP A 294 11.99 18.62 -16.76
CA TRP A 294 11.13 17.49 -17.09
C TRP A 294 11.87 16.38 -17.83
N ARG A 295 13.01 16.68 -18.45
CA ARG A 295 13.84 15.73 -19.20
C ARG A 295 14.57 14.75 -18.29
N HIS A 296 14.74 15.09 -17.02
CA HIS A 296 15.31 14.20 -16.01
C HIS A 296 14.23 13.21 -15.55
N SER A 297 14.09 12.13 -16.31
CA SER A 297 13.34 10.94 -15.93
C SER A 297 14.20 10.03 -15.07
N VAL A 298 13.55 9.20 -14.24
CA VAL A 298 14.24 8.19 -13.43
C VAL A 298 14.96 7.17 -14.33
N ASP A 299 14.36 6.86 -15.48
CA ASP A 299 14.98 6.09 -16.56
C ASP A 299 15.49 7.06 -17.64
N ARG A 300 16.82 7.26 -17.73
CA ARG A 300 17.53 8.18 -18.66
C ARG A 300 17.26 7.91 -20.16
N ARG A 301 16.29 7.05 -20.48
CA ARG A 301 15.81 6.64 -21.80
C ARG A 301 14.58 7.41 -22.28
N SER A 302 13.87 8.13 -21.42
CA SER A 302 12.62 8.82 -21.80
C SER A 302 12.87 9.88 -22.90
N ARG A 303 12.21 9.75 -24.05
CA ARG A 303 12.37 10.66 -25.21
C ARG A 303 11.58 11.97 -25.10
N VAL A 304 11.31 12.47 -23.89
CA VAL A 304 10.55 13.73 -23.72
C VAL A 304 11.37 14.91 -24.23
N LEU A 305 11.06 15.36 -25.44
CA LEU A 305 11.67 16.53 -26.05
C LEU A 305 10.69 17.71 -26.13
N ARG A 306 9.43 17.41 -26.42
CA ARG A 306 8.37 18.40 -26.60
C ARG A 306 7.10 17.96 -25.89
N VAL A 307 6.21 18.91 -25.64
CA VAL A 307 5.03 18.70 -24.78
C VAL A 307 3.71 18.63 -25.54
N GLY A 308 3.68 18.91 -26.85
CA GLY A 308 2.44 19.04 -27.62
C GLY A 308 1.81 20.44 -27.51
N PRO A 309 0.50 20.59 -27.81
CA PRO A 309 -0.42 19.55 -28.28
C PRO A 309 -0.12 19.10 -29.71
N GLY A 310 -0.08 17.78 -29.92
CA GLY A 310 0.11 17.19 -31.25
C GLY A 310 1.54 17.29 -31.80
N PRO A 311 1.78 16.93 -33.07
CA PRO A 311 0.79 16.55 -34.07
C PRO A 311 0.14 15.17 -33.82
N THR A 312 0.72 14.36 -32.92
CA THR A 312 0.17 13.07 -32.52
C THR A 312 -1.22 13.22 -31.92
N THR A 313 -2.15 12.43 -32.46
CA THR A 313 -3.49 12.22 -31.90
C THR A 313 -3.62 10.78 -31.46
N VAL A 314 -4.51 10.53 -30.51
CA VAL A 314 -4.83 9.18 -30.06
C VAL A 314 -6.31 8.90 -30.21
N ASN A 315 -6.65 7.67 -30.58
CA ASN A 315 -8.00 7.13 -30.46
C ASN A 315 -8.03 6.21 -29.23
N PHE A 316 -8.74 6.65 -28.21
CA PHE A 316 -8.89 6.02 -26.92
C PHE A 316 -10.31 5.48 -26.81
N THR A 317 -10.47 4.24 -26.35
CA THR A 317 -11.77 3.74 -25.89
C THR A 317 -11.59 2.92 -24.63
N TYR A 318 -12.42 3.20 -23.63
CA TYR A 318 -12.51 2.45 -22.39
C TYR A 318 -13.97 2.13 -22.09
N GLN A 319 -14.24 0.87 -21.73
CA GLN A 319 -15.55 0.35 -21.35
C GLN A 319 -15.41 -0.40 -20.04
#